data_AF-A0A2W1L544-F1
#
_entry.id   AF-A0A2W1L544-F1
#
_cell.length_a   1.000
_cell.length_b   1.000
_cell.length_c   1.000
_cell.angle_alpha   90.00
_cell.angle_beta   90.00
_cell.angle_gamma   90.00
#
_symmetry.space_group_name_H-M   'P 1'
#
loop_
_entity.id
_entity.type
_entity.pdbx_description
1 polymer ?
#
loop_
_entity_poly.entity_id
_entity_poly.type
_entity_poly.pdbx_seq_one_letter_code
_entity_poly.pdbx_strand_id
1 'polypeptide(L)' 'MNEFLKFYNEVKKPDWTLEIYHSRYADWSISIGYLPESPNHGDTILSLQNCDLSYALAKAEVLLKDFLKEHEGGY' A
#
# COMPACT_ATOMS: atom_id res chain seq x y z
N MET A 1 -0.97 2.86 -13.25
CA MET A 1 0.20 2.33 -12.52
C MET A 1 1.13 3.44 -12.01
N ASN A 2 1.48 4.43 -12.84
CA ASN A 2 2.38 5.51 -12.43
C ASN A 2 1.77 6.52 -11.43
N GLU A 3 0.44 6.67 -11.41
CA GLU A 3 -0.26 7.60 -10.49
C GLU A 3 -0.22 7.11 -9.04
N PHE A 4 -0.52 5.84 -8.79
CA PHE A 4 -0.39 5.24 -7.46
C PHE A 4 1.03 5.35 -6.92
N LEU A 5 2.04 5.05 -7.74
CA LEU A 5 3.44 5.18 -7.32
C LEU A 5 3.84 6.62 -7.03
N LYS A 6 3.34 7.60 -7.80
CA LYS A 6 3.56 9.02 -7.49
C LYS A 6 2.93 9.41 -6.16
N PHE A 7 1.66 9.08 -5.97
CA PHE A 7 0.94 9.35 -4.72
C PHE A 7 1.61 8.67 -3.53
N TYR A 8 1.94 7.37 -3.64
CA TYR A 8 2.69 6.64 -2.63
C TYR A 8 4.03 7.33 -2.35
N ASN A 9 4.77 7.78 -3.35
CA ASN A 9 6.05 8.44 -3.14
C ASN A 9 5.93 9.82 -2.48
N GLU A 10 4.80 10.51 -2.61
CA GLU A 10 4.50 11.77 -1.93
C GLU A 10 4.14 11.57 -0.45
N VAL A 11 3.41 10.49 -0.14
CA VAL A 11 2.90 10.24 1.21
C VAL A 11 3.72 9.23 2.01
N LYS A 12 4.60 8.46 1.35
CA LYS A 12 5.38 7.42 2.02
C LYS A 12 6.24 8.04 3.12
N LYS A 13 6.21 7.41 4.27
CA LYS A 13 7.16 7.68 5.35
C LYS A 13 8.41 6.81 5.09
N PRO A 14 9.59 7.22 5.61
CA PRO A 14 10.82 6.44 5.46
C PRO A 14 10.70 5.01 6.00
N ASP A 15 9.80 4.81 6.96
CA ASP A 15 9.47 3.54 7.61
C ASP A 15 8.55 2.61 6.81
N TRP A 16 8.07 3.02 5.63
CA TRP A 16 7.08 2.25 4.87
C TRP A 16 7.69 1.42 3.75
N THR A 17 7.23 0.19 3.62
CA THR A 17 7.59 -0.76 2.56
C THR A 17 6.37 -1.08 1.72
N LEU A 18 6.52 -0.98 0.39
CA LEU A 18 5.52 -1.38 -0.59
C LEU A 18 6.00 -2.67 -1.27
N GLU A 19 5.19 -3.71 -1.18
CA GLU A 19 5.40 -4.99 -1.85
C GLU A 19 4.29 -5.22 -2.88
N ILE A 20 4.68 -5.34 -4.14
CA ILE A 20 3.77 -5.72 -5.23
C ILE A 20 4.30 -7.03 -5.79
N TYR A 21 3.51 -8.09 -5.60
CA TYR A 21 3.88 -9.43 -6.03
C TYR A 21 2.77 -10.01 -6.91
N HIS A 22 3.19 -10.64 -8.01
CA HIS A 22 2.30 -11.40 -8.88
C HIS A 22 2.65 -12.88 -8.77
N SER A 23 1.72 -13.70 -8.32
CA SER A 23 1.90 -15.15 -8.36
C SER A 23 1.25 -15.73 -9.60
N ARG A 24 1.85 -16.79 -10.14
CA ARG A 24 1.29 -17.50 -11.30
C ARG A 24 -0.01 -18.24 -10.97
N TYR A 25 -0.24 -18.53 -9.69
CA TYR A 25 -1.39 -19.28 -9.18
C TYR A 25 -2.33 -18.41 -8.33
N ALA A 26 -1.84 -17.26 -7.88
CA ALA A 26 -2.50 -16.39 -6.93
C ALA A 26 -2.34 -14.97 -7.46
N ASP A 27 -3.46 -14.32 -7.63
CA ASP A 27 -3.62 -13.03 -8.29
C ASP A 27 -2.67 -11.92 -7.78
N TRP A 28 -2.67 -10.75 -8.44
CA TRP A 28 -1.84 -9.62 -8.04
C TRP A 28 -2.08 -9.25 -6.57
N SER A 29 -1.01 -9.27 -5.79
CA SER A 29 -1.02 -8.98 -4.36
C SER A 29 -0.22 -7.71 -4.11
N ILE A 30 -0.86 -6.74 -3.45
CA ILE A 30 -0.28 -5.44 -3.10
C ILE A 30 -0.38 -5.31 -1.59
N SER A 31 0.76 -5.16 -0.94
CA SER A 31 0.86 -5.00 0.50
C SER A 31 1.72 -3.79 0.82
N ILE A 32 1.28 -3.00 1.81
CA ILE A 32 2.06 -1.91 2.38
C ILE A 32 2.21 -2.20 3.87
N GLY A 33 3.44 -2.27 4.33
CA GLY A 33 3.79 -2.53 5.73
C GLY A 33 4.89 -1.61 6.21
N TYR A 34 5.37 -1.88 7.42
CA TYR A 34 6.50 -1.16 8.01
C TYR A 34 7.81 -1.94 7.85
N LEU A 35 8.92 -1.21 7.69
CA LEU A 35 10.27 -1.78 7.66
C LEU A 35 10.59 -2.52 8.98
N PRO A 36 11.53 -3.49 8.94
CA PRO A 36 12.03 -4.18 10.14
C PRO A 36 12.64 -3.27 11.20
N GLU A 37 13.09 -2.09 10.79
CA GLU A 37 13.71 -1.10 11.67
C GLU A 37 12.69 -0.17 12.34
N SER A 38 11.42 -0.25 11.95
CA SER A 38 10.36 0.62 12.47
C SER A 38 9.76 0.08 13.78
N PRO A 39 9.33 0.96 14.70
CA PRO A 39 8.71 0.53 15.97
C PRO A 39 7.38 -0.22 15.77
N ASN A 40 6.74 -0.07 14.62
CA ASN A 40 5.52 -0.77 14.21
C ASN A 40 5.82 -1.98 13.30
N HIS A 41 7.04 -2.53 13.36
CA HIS A 41 7.40 -3.70 12.57
C HIS A 41 6.46 -4.88 12.85
N GLY A 42 5.87 -5.43 11.78
CA GLY A 42 4.85 -6.48 11.84
C GLY A 42 3.43 -6.00 11.60
N ASP A 43 3.19 -4.68 11.67
CA ASP A 43 1.91 -4.09 11.31
C ASP A 43 1.80 -3.91 9.79
N THR A 44 0.62 -4.20 9.25
CA THR A 44 0.34 -4.10 7.82
C THR A 44 -0.67 -2.98 7.63
N ILE A 45 -0.24 -1.89 7.01
CA ILE A 45 -1.09 -0.72 6.72
C ILE A 45 -2.26 -1.16 5.83
N LEU A 46 -1.95 -1.90 4.77
CA LEU A 46 -2.96 -2.53 3.92
C LEU A 46 -2.38 -3.73 3.19
N SER A 47 -3.22 -4.74 2.96
CA SER A 47 -2.90 -5.86 2.08
C SER A 47 -4.14 -6.20 1.27
N LEU A 48 -3.98 -6.31 -0.05
CA LEU A 48 -5.04 -6.67 -0.97
C LEU A 48 -4.52 -7.61 -2.04
N GLN A 49 -5.39 -8.52 -2.44
CA GLN A 49 -5.15 -9.44 -3.53
C GLN A 49 -6.30 -9.32 -4.53
N ASN A 50 -5.98 -9.20 -5.82
CA ASN A 50 -6.98 -9.16 -6.87
C ASN A 50 -6.44 -9.61 -8.22
N CYS A 51 -7.30 -10.24 -9.02
CA CYS A 51 -6.98 -10.74 -10.37
C CYS A 51 -6.57 -9.59 -11.30
N ASP A 52 -7.23 -8.44 -11.14
CA ASP A 52 -6.96 -7.26 -11.94
C ASP A 52 -6.02 -6.29 -11.21
N LEU A 53 -4.83 -6.08 -11.78
CA LEU A 53 -3.82 -5.16 -11.26
C LEU A 53 -4.30 -3.72 -11.21
N SER A 54 -5.06 -3.26 -12.20
CA SER A 54 -5.52 -1.87 -12.26
C SER A 54 -6.54 -1.60 -11.16
N TYR A 55 -7.46 -2.54 -10.94
CA TYR A 55 -8.40 -2.46 -9.82
C TYR A 55 -7.69 -2.58 -8.48
N ALA A 56 -6.72 -3.49 -8.35
CA ALA A 56 -5.92 -3.64 -7.13
C ALA A 56 -5.22 -2.32 -6.75
N LEU A 57 -4.56 -1.67 -7.71
CA LEU A 57 -3.89 -0.38 -7.50
C LEU A 57 -4.87 0.74 -7.15
N ALA A 58 -6.00 0.83 -7.84
CA ALA A 58 -7.01 1.85 -7.55
C ALA A 58 -7.59 1.68 -6.14
N LYS A 59 -7.86 0.44 -5.73
CA LYS A 59 -8.34 0.12 -4.38
C LYS A 59 -7.27 0.39 -3.32
N ALA A 60 -6.01 0.04 -3.60
CA ALA A 60 -4.86 0.35 -2.74
C ALA A 60 -4.74 1.85 -2.50
N GLU A 61 -4.90 2.66 -3.55
CA GLU A 61 -4.84 4.12 -3.46
C GLU A 61 -5.93 4.69 -2.55
N VAL A 62 -7.17 4.23 -2.72
CA VAL A 62 -8.30 4.67 -1.88
C VAL A 62 -8.09 4.29 -0.42
N LEU A 63 -7.68 3.05 -0.16
CA LEU A 63 -7.39 2.59 1.20
C LEU A 63 -6.24 3.36 1.84
N LEU A 64 -5.19 3.68 1.08
CA LEU A 64 -4.07 4.48 1.57
C LEU A 64 -4.51 5.91 1.90
N LYS A 65 -5.35 6.52 1.06
CA LYS A 65 -5.95 7.84 1.31
C LYS A 65 -6.81 7.84 2.57
N ASP A 66 -7.60 6.79 2.79
CA ASP A 66 -8.44 6.65 3.97
C ASP A 66 -7.59 6.47 5.24
N PHE A 67 -6.57 5.61 5.17
CA PHE A 67 -5.60 5.42 6.26
C PHE A 67 -4.88 6.73 6.64
N LEU A 68 -4.42 7.49 5.65
CA LEU A 68 -3.81 8.81 5.87
C LEU A 68 -4.80 9.79 6.51
N LYS A 69 -6.08 9.72 6.14
CA LYS A 69 -7.13 10.56 6.73
C LYS A 69 -7.38 10.20 8.20
N GLU A 70 -7.42 8.91 8.53
CA GLU A 70 -7.63 8.43 9.90
C GLU A 70 -6.43 8.68 10.81
N HIS A 71 -5.21 8.50 10.31
CA HIS A 71 -3.97 8.63 11.11
C HIS A 71 -3.36 10.03 11.10
N GLU A 72 -3.45 10.78 10.01
CA GLU A 72 -2.81 12.10 9.86
C GLU A 72 -3.79 13.27 10.01
N GLY A 73 -5.07 13.01 10.33
CA GLY A 73 -6.00 14.05 10.78
C GLY A 73 -6.60 14.93 9.69
N GLY A 74 -6.70 14.42 8.46
CA GLY A 74 -7.40 15.07 7.35
C GLY A 74 -6.48 15.85 6.40
N TYR A 75 -6.72 15.63 5.11
CA TYR A 75 -6.04 16.23 3.96
C TYR A 75 -6.09 17.77 3.96
#